data_AF-A0AAX3AU98-F1
#
_entry.id   AF-A0AAX3AU98-F1
#
_cell.length_a   1.000
_cell.length_b   1.000
_cell.length_c   1.000
_cell.angle_alpha   90.00
_cell.angle_beta   90.00
_cell.angle_gamma   90.00
#
_symmetry.space_group_name_H-M   'P 1'
#
loop_
_entity.id
_entity.type
_entity.pdbx_description
1 polymer ?
#
loop_
_entity_poly.entity_id
_entity_poly.type
_entity_poly.pdbx_seq_one_letter_code
_entity_poly.pdbx_strand_id
1 'polypeptide(L)'
;MPESAQSVGAKRGRPVSSDASTARFELPAAGFVLGELFERVPDARAELEPTVAGPTDRAVVVVRADERERTAVEDALRADSDIVAIERFCEQPNGWMYRVTWDGHPRRLVDRLVAGGVTLLSVRGRAGQWRFRLVTPDRDMLARAHEILEESGCEVECRRISTFEGEPSAQRTLTERQYQYLTKRVR
;
A
#
# COMPACT_ATOMS: atom_id res chain seq x y z
N MET A 1 -58.16 7.04 -17.75
CA MET A 1 -57.49 5.90 -18.41
C MET A 1 -57.72 5.98 -19.92
N PRO A 2 -56.69 5.98 -20.78
CA PRO A 2 -55.28 6.37 -20.61
C PRO A 2 -54.94 7.61 -21.49
N GLU A 3 -54.18 8.62 -21.05
CA GLU A 3 -52.73 8.70 -20.84
C GLU A 3 -51.89 8.27 -22.06
N SER A 4 -51.56 9.25 -22.90
CA SER A 4 -50.59 9.11 -23.98
C SER A 4 -49.18 9.13 -23.39
N ALA A 5 -48.55 7.96 -23.35
CA ALA A 5 -47.16 7.80 -22.98
C ALA A 5 -46.24 8.39 -24.06
N GLN A 6 -45.64 9.54 -23.79
CA GLN A 6 -44.40 9.93 -24.46
C GLN A 6 -43.25 9.19 -23.81
N SER A 7 -42.78 8.16 -24.52
CA SER A 7 -41.51 7.49 -24.31
C SER A 7 -40.37 8.49 -24.54
N VAL A 8 -39.84 9.06 -23.47
CA VAL A 8 -38.53 9.72 -23.48
C VAL A 8 -37.53 8.64 -23.10
N GLY A 9 -36.83 8.13 -24.10
CA GLY A 9 -35.71 7.22 -23.93
C GLY A 9 -34.68 7.85 -22.99
N ALA A 10 -34.60 7.32 -21.77
CA ALA A 10 -33.48 7.57 -20.89
C ALA A 10 -32.22 7.06 -21.61
N LYS A 11 -31.45 7.99 -22.18
CA LYS A 11 -30.03 7.75 -22.50
C LYS A 11 -29.37 7.34 -21.19
N ARG A 12 -29.28 6.03 -20.97
CA ARG A 12 -28.38 5.45 -19.98
C ARG A 12 -27.00 5.98 -20.33
N GLY A 13 -26.49 6.90 -19.52
CA GLY A 13 -25.10 7.27 -19.55
C GLY A 13 -24.30 5.98 -19.49
N ARG A 14 -23.51 5.75 -20.55
CA ARG A 14 -22.55 4.66 -20.67
C ARG A 14 -21.73 4.59 -19.38
N PRO A 15 -21.48 3.40 -18.78
CA PRO A 15 -20.60 3.33 -17.63
C PRO A 15 -19.25 3.94 -18.04
N VAL A 16 -18.71 4.84 -17.22
CA VAL A 16 -17.31 5.25 -17.32
C VAL A 16 -16.52 3.95 -17.17
N SER A 17 -16.03 3.41 -18.28
CA SER A 17 -14.98 2.40 -18.24
C SER A 17 -13.86 3.06 -17.47
N SER A 18 -13.64 2.61 -16.25
CA SER A 18 -12.49 3.03 -15.49
C SER A 18 -11.30 2.41 -16.22
N ASP A 19 -10.60 3.20 -17.04
CA ASP A 19 -9.30 2.83 -17.61
C ASP A 19 -8.24 2.59 -16.50
N ALA A 20 -8.62 2.80 -15.24
CA ALA A 20 -7.79 2.50 -14.10
C ALA A 20 -7.29 1.07 -14.18
N SER A 21 -6.03 0.91 -13.85
CA SER A 21 -5.33 -0.35 -13.96
C SER A 21 -4.78 -0.72 -12.60
N THR A 22 -4.89 -2.00 -12.25
CA THR A 22 -4.29 -2.54 -11.03
C THR A 22 -3.10 -3.38 -11.40
N ALA A 23 -2.04 -3.30 -10.59
CA ALA A 23 -0.89 -4.13 -10.78
C ALA A 23 -0.30 -4.64 -9.47
N ARG A 24 0.43 -5.75 -9.60
CA ARG A 24 1.23 -6.33 -8.53
C ARG A 24 2.67 -6.45 -8.98
N PHE A 25 3.55 -5.87 -8.18
CA PHE A 25 5.00 -5.95 -8.36
C PHE A 25 5.62 -6.65 -7.16
N GLU A 26 6.66 -7.44 -7.41
CA GLU A 26 7.52 -7.97 -6.37
C GLU A 26 8.93 -7.43 -6.51
N LEU A 27 9.56 -7.12 -5.38
CA LEU A 27 10.91 -6.59 -5.32
C LEU A 27 11.66 -7.06 -4.07
N PRO A 28 12.98 -7.33 -4.16
CA PRO A 28 13.77 -7.73 -3.00
C PRO A 28 13.80 -6.65 -1.91
N ALA A 29 13.79 -7.08 -0.64
CA ALA A 29 13.90 -6.16 0.49
C ALA A 29 15.20 -5.37 0.51
N ALA A 30 16.30 -5.95 0.04
CA ALA A 30 17.59 -5.28 -0.11
C ALA A 30 17.56 -4.09 -1.09
N GLY A 31 16.58 -4.04 -2.00
CA GLY A 31 16.41 -2.92 -2.93
C GLY A 31 15.26 -1.97 -2.54
N PHE A 32 14.72 -2.11 -1.32
CA PHE A 32 13.76 -1.15 -0.78
C PHE A 32 14.10 -0.82 0.66
N VAL A 33 13.50 -1.50 1.65
CA VAL A 33 13.79 -1.31 3.08
C VAL A 33 13.51 -2.61 3.82
N LEU A 34 14.01 -2.74 5.05
CA LEU A 34 13.85 -3.90 5.93
C LEU A 34 14.59 -5.14 5.43
N GLY A 35 15.70 -4.96 4.70
CA GLY A 35 16.58 -6.07 4.32
C GLY A 35 17.09 -6.82 5.55
N GLU A 36 17.67 -6.09 6.51
CA GLU A 36 18.16 -6.62 7.79
C GLU A 36 17.09 -7.39 8.57
N LEU A 37 15.82 -6.96 8.51
CA LEU A 37 14.72 -7.65 9.19
C LEU A 37 14.52 -9.05 8.64
N PHE A 38 14.47 -9.21 7.31
CA PHE A 38 14.24 -10.51 6.71
C PHE A 38 15.47 -11.40 6.72
N GLU A 39 16.68 -10.84 6.85
CA GLU A 39 17.89 -11.62 7.06
C GLU A 39 17.96 -12.20 8.48
N ARG A 40 17.67 -11.38 9.50
CA ARG A 40 17.75 -11.80 10.92
C ARG A 40 16.53 -12.59 11.38
N VAL A 41 15.36 -12.31 10.80
CA VAL A 41 14.09 -12.96 11.13
C VAL A 41 13.39 -13.39 9.83
N PRO A 42 13.81 -14.51 9.20
CA PRO A 42 13.32 -14.90 7.87
C PRO A 42 11.80 -15.15 7.77
N ASP A 43 11.18 -15.57 8.89
CA ASP A 43 9.75 -15.81 8.97
C ASP A 43 8.92 -14.55 9.27
N ALA A 44 9.58 -13.41 9.52
CA ALA A 44 8.91 -12.14 9.76
C ALA A 44 8.04 -11.75 8.56
N ARG A 45 6.93 -11.11 8.87
CA ARG A 45 6.06 -10.46 7.89
C ARG A 45 5.95 -8.99 8.23
N ALA A 46 6.13 -8.14 7.25
CA ALA A 46 5.95 -6.70 7.40
C ALA A 46 4.79 -6.23 6.51
N GLU A 47 4.00 -5.29 6.99
CA GLU A 47 3.02 -4.56 6.20
C GLU A 47 3.24 -3.07 6.40
N LEU A 48 3.54 -2.36 5.32
CA LEU A 48 3.62 -0.91 5.33
C LEU A 48 2.26 -0.38 4.95
N GLU A 49 1.70 0.44 5.82
CA GLU A 49 0.52 1.23 5.51
C GLU A 49 1.00 2.60 5.02
N PRO A 50 0.83 2.92 3.72
CA PRO A 50 1.16 4.24 3.21
C PRO A 50 0.29 5.27 3.92
N THR A 51 0.91 6.29 4.50
CA THR A 51 0.15 7.36 5.14
C THR A 51 -0.47 8.23 4.04
N VAL A 52 -1.74 8.03 3.73
CA VAL A 52 -2.48 8.69 2.62
C VAL A 52 -2.47 10.23 2.71
N ALA A 53 -2.18 10.78 3.89
CA ALA A 53 -2.12 12.23 4.15
C ALA A 53 -0.86 12.66 4.91
N GLY A 54 0.20 11.84 4.89
CA GLY A 54 1.41 12.08 5.67
C GLY A 54 2.63 12.36 4.79
N PRO A 55 3.72 12.88 5.40
CA PRO A 55 5.02 12.90 4.75
C PRO A 55 5.42 11.50 4.25
N THR A 56 5.92 11.41 3.02
CA THR A 56 6.39 10.18 2.37
C THR A 56 7.65 9.59 3.00
N ASP A 57 8.29 10.32 3.91
CA ASP A 57 9.39 9.84 4.75
C ASP A 57 8.91 9.15 6.03
N ARG A 58 7.60 9.09 6.28
CA ARG A 58 7.02 8.43 7.46
C ARG A 58 5.98 7.40 7.07
N ALA A 59 6.15 6.20 7.62
CA ALA A 59 5.16 5.14 7.48
C ALA A 59 4.90 4.40 8.79
N VAL A 60 3.73 3.78 8.83
CA VAL A 60 3.40 2.79 9.84
C VAL A 60 3.76 1.42 9.27
N VAL A 61 4.58 0.70 10.02
CA VAL A 61 5.00 -0.67 9.72
C VAL A 61 4.43 -1.60 10.77
N VAL A 62 3.63 -2.57 10.33
CA VAL A 62 3.17 -3.67 11.18
C VAL A 62 4.09 -4.86 10.93
N VAL A 63 4.87 -5.24 11.94
CA VAL A 63 5.75 -6.41 11.88
C VAL A 63 5.15 -7.55 12.69
N ARG A 64 5.06 -8.73 12.09
CA ARG A 64 4.53 -9.96 12.69
C ARG A 64 5.65 -10.99 12.69
N ALA A 65 6.03 -11.47 13.87
CA ALA A 65 7.01 -12.53 14.08
C ALA A 65 6.66 -13.28 15.38
N ASP A 66 7.46 -14.28 15.75
CA ASP A 66 7.29 -14.94 17.06
C ASP A 66 7.69 -13.96 18.19
N GLU A 67 7.00 -14.02 19.34
CA GLU A 67 7.30 -13.15 20.49
C GLU A 67 8.77 -13.30 20.94
N ARG A 68 9.35 -14.49 20.83
CA ARG A 68 10.76 -14.74 21.17
C ARG A 68 11.75 -13.99 20.26
N GLU A 69 11.30 -13.59 19.07
CA GLU A 69 12.09 -12.87 18.07
C GLU A 69 11.97 -11.35 18.21
N ARG A 70 11.17 -10.86 19.17
CA ARG A 70 10.94 -9.42 19.36
C ARG A 70 12.21 -8.59 19.43
N THR A 71 13.20 -9.03 20.22
CA THR A 71 14.48 -8.32 20.34
C THR A 71 15.23 -8.30 19.00
N ALA A 72 15.23 -9.43 18.28
CA ALA A 72 15.87 -9.52 16.97
C ALA A 72 15.18 -8.60 15.93
N VAL A 73 13.85 -8.49 15.98
CA VAL A 73 13.08 -7.55 15.15
C VAL A 73 13.48 -6.11 15.46
N GLU A 74 13.48 -5.70 16.73
CA GLU A 74 13.84 -4.34 17.11
C GLU A 74 15.29 -3.99 16.73
N ASP A 75 16.22 -4.92 16.92
CA ASP A 75 17.63 -4.72 16.57
C ASP A 75 17.85 -4.68 15.05
N ALA A 76 17.09 -5.46 14.27
CA ALA A 76 17.13 -5.40 12.82
C ALA A 76 16.62 -4.05 12.30
N LEU A 77 15.51 -3.56 12.86
CA LEU A 77 14.94 -2.26 12.47
C LEU A 77 15.85 -1.09 12.82
N ARG A 78 16.65 -1.18 13.90
CA ARG A 78 17.64 -0.15 14.25
C ARG A 78 18.93 -0.23 13.43
N ALA A 79 19.25 -1.42 12.91
CA ALA A 79 20.46 -1.64 12.11
C ALA A 79 20.29 -1.25 10.63
N ASP A 80 19.04 -1.16 10.16
CA ASP A 80 18.73 -0.75 8.79
C ASP A 80 19.13 0.71 8.54
N SER A 81 20.06 0.91 7.59
CA SER A 81 20.64 2.23 7.30
C SER A 81 19.66 3.24 6.72
N ASP A 82 18.57 2.78 6.11
CA ASP A 82 17.54 3.67 5.56
C ASP A 82 16.56 4.15 6.63
N ILE A 83 16.59 3.57 7.85
CA ILE A 83 15.74 3.96 8.98
C ILE A 83 16.44 5.02 9.83
N VAL A 84 15.90 6.23 9.82
CA VAL A 84 16.40 7.36 10.62
C VAL A 84 15.84 7.36 12.03
N ALA A 85 14.58 6.95 12.18
CA ALA A 85 13.93 6.88 13.49
C ALA A 85 12.89 5.77 13.55
N ILE A 86 12.81 5.12 14.70
CA ILE A 86 11.82 4.09 15.00
C ILE A 86 11.15 4.36 16.34
N GLU A 87 9.82 4.36 16.34
CA GLU A 87 9.00 4.49 17.53
C GLU A 87 7.97 3.37 17.55
N ARG A 88 8.05 2.48 18.54
CA ARG A 88 6.98 1.50 18.80
C ARG A 88 5.87 2.20 19.56
N PHE A 89 4.65 2.19 19.02
CA PHE A 89 3.52 2.88 19.64
C PHE A 89 2.32 1.97 19.92
N CYS A 90 2.31 0.75 19.41
CA CYS A 90 1.26 -0.22 19.69
C CYS A 90 1.76 -1.66 19.61
N GLU A 91 1.22 -2.50 20.47
CA GLU A 91 1.38 -3.96 20.46
C GLU A 91 0.05 -4.59 20.07
N GLN A 92 0.10 -5.57 19.17
CA GLN A 92 -1.06 -6.32 18.69
C GLN A 92 -0.91 -7.80 19.07
N PRO A 93 -2.00 -8.59 19.11
CA PRO A 93 -1.95 -10.02 19.48
C PRO A 93 -1.03 -10.90 18.63
N ASN A 94 -0.48 -10.38 17.53
CA ASN A 94 0.27 -11.13 16.53
C ASN A 94 1.32 -10.25 15.84
N GLY A 95 1.83 -9.23 16.53
CA GLY A 95 2.88 -8.36 16.02
C GLY A 95 2.95 -7.01 16.72
N TRP A 96 3.85 -6.17 16.23
CA TRP A 96 4.09 -4.84 16.77
C TRP A 96 3.92 -3.79 15.68
N MET A 97 3.42 -2.61 16.06
CA MET A 97 3.32 -1.46 15.18
C MET A 97 4.43 -0.48 15.49
N TYR A 98 5.18 -0.15 14.45
CA TYR A 98 6.25 0.83 14.49
C TYR A 98 5.91 2.00 13.59
N ARG A 99 6.18 3.21 14.06
CA ARG A 99 6.31 4.37 13.22
C ARG A 99 7.77 4.43 12.80
N VAL A 100 8.00 4.32 11.50
CA VAL A 100 9.33 4.36 10.91
C VAL A 100 9.45 5.66 10.15
N THR A 101 10.53 6.39 10.40
CA THR A 101 10.99 7.48 9.54
C THR A 101 12.16 6.96 8.74
N TRP A 102 12.03 6.98 7.42
CA TRP A 102 13.11 6.59 6.51
C TRP A 102 13.61 7.78 5.71
N ASP A 103 14.82 7.68 5.20
CA ASP A 103 15.37 8.61 4.22
C ASP A 103 15.99 7.86 3.05
N GLY A 104 16.64 8.56 2.13
CA GLY A 104 17.41 7.93 1.07
C GLY A 104 16.53 7.25 0.02
N HIS A 105 16.81 5.98 -0.23
CA HIS A 105 16.23 5.26 -1.36
C HIS A 105 14.71 4.97 -1.22
N PRO A 106 14.21 4.42 -0.09
CA PRO A 106 12.78 4.16 0.10
C PRO A 106 11.90 5.39 -0.10
N ARG A 107 12.31 6.51 0.50
CA ARG A 107 11.61 7.79 0.40
C ARG A 107 11.45 8.21 -1.06
N ARG A 108 12.57 8.25 -1.79
CA ARG A 108 12.61 8.67 -3.20
C ARG A 108 11.76 7.78 -4.08
N LEU A 109 11.77 6.46 -3.85
CA LEU A 109 10.95 5.52 -4.61
C LEU A 109 9.46 5.79 -4.41
N VAL A 110 9.02 5.91 -3.15
CA VAL A 110 7.61 6.20 -2.83
C VAL A 110 7.19 7.57 -3.39
N ASP A 111 8.04 8.58 -3.25
CA ASP A 111 7.80 9.93 -3.81
C ASP A 111 7.58 9.88 -5.33
N ARG A 112 8.46 9.16 -6.05
CA ARG A 112 8.35 9.02 -7.51
C ARG A 112 7.08 8.29 -7.93
N LEU A 113 6.71 7.22 -7.22
CA LEU A 113 5.48 6.48 -7.50
C LEU A 113 4.24 7.37 -7.31
N VAL A 114 4.14 8.07 -6.17
CA VAL A 114 3.03 8.97 -5.88
C VAL A 114 2.97 10.11 -6.89
N ALA A 115 4.11 10.73 -7.24
CA ALA A 115 4.19 11.76 -8.27
C ALA A 115 3.81 11.24 -9.67
N GLY A 116 4.04 9.95 -9.93
CA GLY A 116 3.63 9.26 -11.15
C GLY A 116 2.13 8.93 -11.24
N GLY A 117 1.32 9.35 -10.27
CA GLY A 117 -0.13 9.10 -10.23
C GLY A 117 -0.50 7.72 -9.66
N VAL A 118 0.44 7.05 -8.99
CA VAL A 118 0.22 5.73 -8.39
C VAL A 118 -0.44 5.86 -7.02
N THR A 119 -1.54 5.12 -6.83
CA THR A 119 -2.09 4.86 -5.50
C THR A 119 -1.58 3.52 -4.99
N LEU A 120 -0.79 3.53 -3.91
CA LEU A 120 -0.34 2.32 -3.22
C LEU A 120 -1.47 1.78 -2.35
N LEU A 121 -2.00 0.59 -2.69
CA LEU A 121 -3.05 -0.07 -1.90
C LEU A 121 -2.50 -0.85 -0.72
N SER A 122 -1.34 -1.48 -0.89
CA SER A 122 -0.67 -2.24 0.16
C SER A 122 0.75 -2.58 -0.26
N VAL A 123 1.67 -2.58 0.69
CA VAL A 123 3.05 -3.03 0.50
C VAL A 123 3.34 -4.05 1.60
N ARG A 124 3.57 -5.32 1.22
CA ARG A 124 3.70 -6.44 2.16
C ARG A 124 4.99 -7.20 1.93
N GLY A 125 5.76 -7.40 2.99
CA GLY A 125 7.06 -8.04 2.98
C GLY A 125 7.02 -9.39 3.67
N ARG A 126 7.63 -10.40 3.07
CA ARG A 126 7.84 -11.74 3.67
C ARG A 126 8.98 -12.43 2.93
N ALA A 127 9.78 -13.20 3.65
CA ALA A 127 10.86 -14.02 3.06
C ALA A 127 11.79 -13.20 2.15
N GLY A 128 12.16 -11.99 2.58
CA GLY A 128 13.06 -11.10 1.86
C GLY A 128 12.48 -10.44 0.61
N GLN A 129 11.16 -10.56 0.37
CA GLN A 129 10.50 -9.99 -0.81
C GLN A 129 9.33 -9.10 -0.40
N TRP A 130 9.27 -7.91 -1.01
CA TRP A 130 8.13 -7.02 -0.93
C TRP A 130 7.19 -7.24 -2.09
N ARG A 131 5.90 -7.18 -1.80
CA ARG A 131 4.82 -7.20 -2.78
C ARG A 131 4.06 -5.89 -2.71
N PHE A 132 4.15 -5.13 -3.79
CA PHE A 132 3.44 -3.88 -3.99
C PHE A 132 2.17 -4.18 -4.75
N ARG A 133 1.06 -3.63 -4.26
CA ARG A 133 -0.21 -3.64 -4.97
C ARG A 133 -0.64 -2.21 -5.16
N LEU A 134 -0.90 -1.83 -6.40
CA LEU A 134 -1.14 -0.46 -6.78
C LEU A 134 -2.32 -0.33 -7.75
N VAL A 135 -2.85 0.89 -7.81
CA VAL A 135 -3.85 1.33 -8.78
C VAL A 135 -3.34 2.59 -9.46
N THR A 136 -3.46 2.64 -10.77
CA THR A 136 -3.21 3.84 -11.58
C THR A 136 -4.48 4.23 -12.33
N PRO A 137 -4.68 5.52 -12.65
CA PRO A 137 -5.81 6.01 -13.44
C PRO A 137 -5.89 5.43 -14.87
N ASP A 138 -4.75 5.09 -15.46
CA ASP A 138 -4.66 4.55 -16.81
C ASP A 138 -3.42 3.65 -16.98
N ARG A 139 -3.30 3.04 -18.17
CA ARG A 139 -2.22 2.12 -18.52
C ARG A 139 -0.88 2.83 -18.75
N ASP A 140 -0.87 4.09 -19.16
CA ASP A 140 0.36 4.87 -19.38
C ASP A 140 1.02 5.20 -18.05
N MET A 141 0.24 5.56 -17.04
CA MET A 141 0.70 5.74 -15.67
C MET A 141 1.19 4.42 -15.07
N LEU A 142 0.58 3.28 -15.42
CA LEU A 142 1.08 1.98 -15.00
C LEU A 142 2.44 1.65 -15.64
N ALA A 143 2.64 1.97 -16.92
CA ALA A 143 3.93 1.80 -17.59
C ALA A 143 5.01 2.66 -16.91
N ARG A 144 4.71 3.92 -16.59
CA ARG A 144 5.62 4.78 -15.82
C ARG A 144 5.92 4.23 -14.43
N ALA A 145 4.93 3.65 -13.75
CA ALA A 145 5.15 3.02 -12.45
C ALA A 145 6.10 1.82 -12.53
N HIS A 146 6.00 1.02 -13.60
CA HIS A 146 6.93 -0.07 -13.88
C HIS A 146 8.34 0.44 -14.13
N GLU A 147 8.50 1.47 -14.97
CA GLU A 147 9.81 2.12 -15.24
C GLU A 147 10.44 2.66 -13.94
N ILE A 148 9.66 3.34 -13.09
CA ILE A 148 10.14 3.84 -11.79
C ILE A 148 10.66 2.71 -10.90
N LEU A 149 9.99 1.56 -10.91
CA LEU A 149 10.39 0.39 -10.13
C LEU A 149 11.61 -0.30 -10.72
N GLU A 150 11.72 -0.43 -12.05
CA GLU A 150 12.91 -1.02 -12.70
C GLU A 150 14.16 -0.15 -12.47
N GLU A 151 14.01 1.17 -12.57
CA GLU A 151 15.09 2.12 -12.30
C GLU A 151 15.55 2.13 -10.84
N SER A 152 14.75 1.56 -9.92
CA SER A 152 15.16 1.42 -8.52
C SER A 152 16.20 0.31 -8.32
N GLY A 153 16.57 -0.41 -9.39
CA GLY A 153 17.62 -1.44 -9.36
C GLY A 153 17.16 -2.79 -8.82
N CYS A 154 15.85 -2.96 -8.63
CA CYS A 154 15.24 -4.21 -8.21
C CYS A 154 14.89 -5.04 -9.45
N GLU A 155 15.12 -6.36 -9.41
CA GLU A 155 14.48 -7.28 -10.35
C GLU A 155 12.97 -7.27 -10.09
N VAL A 156 12.26 -6.38 -10.76
CA VAL A 156 10.83 -6.16 -10.55
C VAL A 156 10.06 -7.20 -11.33
N GLU A 157 9.40 -8.11 -10.62
CA GLU A 157 8.53 -9.09 -11.26
C GLU A 157 7.09 -8.54 -11.35
N CYS A 158 6.65 -8.17 -12.55
CA CYS A 158 5.25 -7.83 -12.79
C CYS A 158 4.39 -9.11 -12.81
N ARG A 159 3.72 -9.41 -11.69
CA ARG A 159 2.98 -10.67 -11.55
C ARG A 159 1.59 -10.66 -12.17
N ARG A 160 0.95 -9.49 -12.24
CA ARG A 160 -0.41 -9.36 -12.76
C ARG A 160 -0.72 -7.90 -13.07
N ILE A 161 -1.28 -7.66 -14.25
CA ILE A 161 -1.93 -6.40 -14.63
C ILE A 161 -3.39 -6.74 -14.91
N SER A 162 -4.32 -6.00 -14.32
CA SER A 162 -5.76 -6.16 -14.60
C SER A 162 -6.39 -4.78 -14.74
N THR A 163 -7.24 -4.59 -15.75
CA THR A 163 -8.13 -3.43 -15.83
C THR A 163 -9.01 -3.43 -14.58
N PHE A 164 -9.15 -2.27 -13.94
CA PHE A 164 -10.00 -2.08 -12.77
C PHE A 164 -11.46 -2.13 -13.21
N GLU A 165 -11.98 -3.33 -13.35
CA GLU A 165 -13.41 -3.57 -13.29
C GLU A 165 -13.78 -3.38 -11.82
N GLY A 166 -14.37 -2.23 -11.50
CA GLY A 166 -14.79 -1.89 -10.14
C GLY A 166 -15.86 -2.86 -9.65
N GLU A 167 -15.44 -4.01 -9.13
CA GLU A 167 -16.28 -4.89 -8.32
C GLU A 167 -16.10 -4.52 -6.84
N PRO A 168 -17.20 -4.44 -6.07
CA PRO A 168 -17.16 -4.02 -4.68
C PRO A 168 -16.32 -5.03 -3.89
N SER A 169 -15.19 -4.58 -3.37
CA SER A 169 -14.44 -5.37 -2.41
C SER A 169 -15.38 -5.72 -1.26
N ALA A 170 -15.68 -7.01 -1.09
CA ALA A 170 -16.42 -7.58 0.04
C ALA A 170 -15.67 -7.44 1.39
N GLN A 171 -14.88 -6.38 1.57
CA GLN A 171 -14.18 -6.00 2.78
C GLN A 171 -14.13 -4.46 2.83
N ARG A 172 -15.19 -3.93 3.43
CA ARG A 172 -15.40 -2.58 4.02
C ARG A 172 -16.77 -2.04 3.62
N THR A 173 -17.82 -2.79 3.91
CA THR A 173 -19.11 -2.17 4.22
C THR A 173 -18.97 -1.51 5.58
N LEU A 174 -18.38 -0.31 5.62
CA LEU A 174 -18.69 0.63 6.68
C LEU A 174 -20.19 0.87 6.54
N THR A 175 -20.99 0.25 7.40
CA THR A 175 -22.42 0.54 7.45
C THR A 175 -22.55 2.01 7.84
N GLU A 176 -23.50 2.73 7.25
CA GLU A 176 -23.82 4.15 7.49
C GLU A 176 -23.81 4.55 8.99
N ARG A 177 -24.03 3.59 9.90
CA ARG A 177 -23.93 3.78 11.36
C ARG A 177 -22.51 4.01 11.91
N GLN A 178 -21.46 3.59 11.21
CA GLN A 178 -20.06 3.74 11.66
C GLN A 178 -19.45 5.09 11.26
N TYR A 179 -19.98 5.77 10.23
CA TYR A 179 -19.57 7.12 9.86
C TYR A 179 -19.97 8.17 10.92
N GLN A 180 -21.06 7.90 11.65
CA GLN A 180 -21.56 8.76 12.74
C GLN A 180 -20.68 8.79 13.99
N TYR A 181 -19.74 7.84 14.15
CA TYR A 181 -18.83 7.83 15.31
C TYR A 181 -17.56 8.68 15.11
N LEU A 182 -17.13 8.93 13.85
CA LEU A 182 -15.92 9.70 13.56
C LEU A 182 -16.15 11.20 13.43
N THR A 183 -17.40 11.66 13.40
CA THR A 183 -17.76 13.10 13.30
C THR A 183 -18.27 13.70 14.61
N LYS A 184 -18.35 12.93 15.71
CA LYS A 184 -18.71 13.44 17.04
C LYS A 184 -17.63 13.15 18.08
N ARG A 185 -16.56 13.94 18.06
CA ARG A 185 -15.99 14.62 19.25
C ARG A 185 -14.77 15.45 18.87
N VAL A 186 -15.04 16.62 18.29
CA VAL A 186 -14.30 17.82 18.64
C VAL A 186 -15.31 18.71 19.35
N ARG A 187 -15.00 19.01 20.63
CA ARG A 187 -15.78 19.66 21.69
C ARG A 187 -16.78 18.79 22.45
#